data_AF-A0A1C3K0Y8-F1
#
_entry.id   AF-A0A1C3K0Y8-F1
#
_cell.length_a   1.000
_cell.length_b   1.000
_cell.length_c   1.000
_cell.angle_alpha   90.00
_cell.angle_beta   90.00
_cell.angle_gamma   90.00
#
_symmetry.space_group_name_H-M   'P 1'
#
loop_
_entity.id
_entity.type
_entity.pdbx_description
1 polymer ?
#
loop_
_entity_poly.entity_id
_entity_poly.type
_entity_poly.pdbx_seq_one_letter_code
_entity_poly.pdbx_strand_id
1 'polypeptide(L)'
;MESPFAYRGKMSREAFQRLLEERWRTLQGKTHDSNNRPYASPSTRTDLTEDAVIFSSEHIRLDFGGPGFEGEEMGQTEGYLWRDGHMFHFTPRRNSARHIASAMSALQVREFDAMPTQKGLCAAGSFFADPRAGDPGEAVRFAIDIPAAPPMLLNVETVTLLSPEQQAGLKPRKPDFLFGHGDDFQGKPLRDSKREVADLPGTEHISAITAKEGRGYQTTVSAQWYFPGEVGGGAARPHVTMTLEVAYTSQEAPAKWADFPDADESGRSPQAKFMGLWEALLEGTRLR
;
A
#
# COMPACT_ATOMS: atom_id res chain seq x y z
N MET A 1 -1.71 4.68 6.24
CA MET A 1 -1.19 3.51 6.97
C MET A 1 -0.35 2.73 5.98
N GLU A 2 0.98 2.83 6.07
CA GLU A 2 1.93 2.22 5.13
C GLU A 2 1.76 0.70 5.10
N SER A 3 1.97 0.10 3.92
CA SER A 3 1.98 -1.37 3.77
C SER A 3 2.97 -1.97 4.77
N PRO A 4 2.60 -3.00 5.57
CA PRO A 4 3.47 -3.55 6.61
C PRO A 4 4.67 -4.37 6.08
N PHE A 5 4.93 -4.28 4.78
CA PHE A 5 5.91 -5.10 4.06
C PHE A 5 6.83 -4.19 3.23
N ALA A 6 8.12 -4.23 3.53
CA ALA A 6 9.15 -3.66 2.66
C ALA A 6 9.97 -4.82 2.07
N TYR A 7 9.65 -5.24 0.85
CA TYR A 7 10.51 -6.14 0.08
C TYR A 7 11.73 -5.34 -0.39
N ARG A 8 12.94 -5.77 0.02
CA ARG A 8 14.19 -5.08 -0.38
C ARG A 8 14.97 -5.77 -1.50
N GLY A 9 14.35 -6.74 -2.19
CA GLY A 9 14.99 -7.43 -3.30
C GLY A 9 15.86 -8.62 -2.87
N LYS A 10 16.72 -9.05 -3.81
CA LYS A 10 17.69 -10.12 -3.61
C LYS A 10 18.80 -9.67 -2.64
N MET A 11 19.12 -10.52 -1.67
CA MET A 11 20.13 -10.26 -0.64
C MET A 11 20.88 -11.56 -0.32
N SER A 12 22.21 -11.49 -0.21
CA SER A 12 23.00 -12.64 0.23
C SER A 12 22.76 -12.95 1.71
N ARG A 13 22.98 -14.20 2.12
CA ARG A 13 22.80 -14.62 3.52
C ARG A 13 23.76 -13.86 4.46
N GLU A 14 24.98 -13.58 4.02
CA GLU A 14 25.98 -12.84 4.79
C GLU A 14 25.57 -11.36 4.96
N ALA A 15 25.01 -10.75 3.91
CA ALA A 15 24.46 -9.40 4.00
C ALA A 15 23.26 -9.34 4.97
N PHE A 16 22.40 -10.36 4.94
CA PHE A 16 21.28 -10.49 5.88
C PHE A 16 21.75 -10.59 7.33
N GLN A 17 22.71 -11.46 7.63
CA GLN A 17 23.24 -11.62 9.00
C GLN A 17 23.89 -10.33 9.51
N ARG A 18 24.66 -9.61 8.67
CA ARG A 18 25.22 -8.30 9.05
C ARG A 18 24.13 -7.29 9.38
N LEU A 19 23.06 -7.25 8.58
CA LEU A 19 21.91 -6.37 8.84
C LEU A 19 21.25 -6.69 10.19
N LEU A 20 21.07 -7.98 10.52
CA LEU A 20 20.50 -8.38 11.81
C LEU A 20 21.36 -7.92 12.99
N GLU A 21 22.68 -8.09 12.89
CA GLU A 21 23.62 -7.68 13.95
C GLU A 21 23.65 -6.15 14.12
N GLU A 22 23.69 -5.39 13.03
CA GLU A 22 23.62 -3.92 13.06
C GLU A 22 22.31 -3.43 13.66
N ARG A 23 21.20 -4.05 13.26
CA ARG A 23 19.88 -3.71 13.78
C ARG A 23 19.77 -4.03 15.27
N TRP A 24 20.24 -5.20 15.68
CA TRP A 24 20.22 -5.61 17.08
C TRP A 24 21.02 -4.65 17.97
N ARG A 25 22.24 -4.27 17.55
CA ARG A 25 23.05 -3.26 18.26
C ARG A 25 22.31 -1.92 18.40
N THR A 26 21.62 -1.50 17.34
CA THR A 26 20.81 -0.26 17.36
C THR A 26 19.69 -0.35 18.40
N LEU A 27 18.98 -1.48 18.45
CA LEU A 27 17.88 -1.68 19.39
C LEU A 27 18.34 -1.84 20.83
N GLN A 28 19.52 -2.42 21.07
CA GLN A 28 20.12 -2.48 22.40
C GLN A 28 20.52 -1.09 22.93
N GLY A 29 20.93 -0.18 22.03
CA GLY A 29 21.26 1.21 22.39
C GLY A 29 20.04 2.09 22.69
N LYS A 30 18.83 1.66 22.31
CA LYS A 30 17.58 2.38 22.57
C LYS A 30 17.04 2.06 23.96
N THR A 31 17.41 2.87 24.94
CA THR A 31 16.97 2.73 26.34
C THR A 31 15.91 3.75 26.74
N HIS A 32 15.72 4.81 25.96
CA HIS A 32 14.80 5.91 26.25
C HIS A 32 13.99 6.30 25.01
N ASP A 33 12.80 6.86 25.24
CA ASP A 33 11.97 7.47 24.20
C ASP A 33 12.48 8.87 23.78
N SER A 34 11.78 9.49 22.83
CA SER A 34 12.11 10.84 22.32
C SER A 34 12.01 11.96 23.37
N ASN A 35 11.33 11.71 24.49
CA ASN A 35 11.19 12.63 25.63
C ASN A 35 12.16 12.27 26.76
N ASN A 36 13.14 11.41 26.51
CA ASN A 36 14.12 10.92 27.46
C ASN A 36 13.48 10.16 28.65
N ARG A 37 12.36 9.48 28.44
CA ARG A 37 11.77 8.56 29.42
C ARG A 37 12.32 7.17 29.20
N PRO A 38 12.77 6.46 30.25
CA PRO A 38 13.29 5.10 30.10
C PRO A 38 12.19 4.15 29.65
N TYR A 39 12.53 3.20 28.80
CA TYR A 39 11.64 2.08 28.47
C TYR A 39 11.47 1.15 29.67
N ALA A 40 10.30 0.53 29.77
CA ALA A 40 9.91 -0.36 30.87
C ALA A 40 10.80 -1.61 30.97
N SER A 41 11.26 -2.11 29.82
CA SER A 41 12.16 -3.26 29.75
C SER A 41 13.12 -3.16 28.55
N PRO A 42 14.27 -3.86 28.58
CA PRO A 42 15.20 -3.90 27.46
C PRO A 42 14.59 -4.51 26.19
N SER A 43 15.17 -4.17 25.04
CA SER A 43 14.86 -4.85 23.78
C SER A 43 15.18 -6.35 23.86
N THR A 44 14.41 -7.18 23.17
CA THR A 44 14.59 -8.63 23.09
C THR A 44 14.76 -9.10 21.64
N ARG A 45 15.50 -10.19 21.47
CA ARG A 45 15.73 -10.88 20.19
C ARG A 45 15.23 -12.31 20.34
N THR A 46 14.39 -12.75 19.40
CA THR A 46 13.91 -14.13 19.31
C THR A 46 14.27 -14.67 17.93
N ASP A 47 15.26 -15.55 17.88
CA ASP A 47 15.60 -16.30 16.67
C ASP A 47 14.62 -17.47 16.54
N LEU A 48 13.77 -17.45 15.51
CA LEU A 48 12.84 -18.53 15.20
C LEU A 48 13.55 -19.65 14.42
N THR A 49 14.46 -19.25 13.53
CA THR A 49 15.38 -20.12 12.78
C THR A 49 16.67 -19.33 12.52
N GLU A 50 17.69 -19.95 11.91
CA GLU A 50 18.90 -19.24 11.48
C GLU A 50 18.62 -18.07 10.50
N ASP A 51 17.50 -18.14 9.78
CA ASP A 51 17.12 -17.18 8.74
C ASP A 51 15.85 -16.39 9.10
N ALA A 52 15.37 -16.46 10.34
CA ALA A 52 14.15 -15.77 10.78
C ALA A 52 14.29 -15.25 12.21
N VAL A 53 14.17 -13.93 12.39
CA VAL A 53 14.36 -13.25 13.68
C VAL A 53 13.23 -12.26 13.93
N ILE A 54 12.78 -12.19 15.18
CA ILE A 54 11.85 -11.18 15.69
C ILE A 54 12.55 -10.35 16.75
N PHE A 55 12.46 -9.03 16.62
CA PHE A 55 12.88 -8.09 17.67
C PHE A 55 11.66 -7.48 18.34
N SER A 56 11.70 -7.38 19.67
CA SER A 56 10.77 -6.55 20.45
C SER A 56 11.55 -5.44 21.13
N SER A 57 11.05 -4.21 21.08
CA SER A 57 11.77 -3.02 21.58
C SER A 57 10.79 -1.94 22.04
N GLU A 58 11.33 -0.88 22.62
CA GLU A 58 10.56 0.32 23.01
C GLU A 58 9.37 -0.03 23.92
N HIS A 59 9.60 -0.91 24.88
CA HIS A 59 8.58 -1.39 25.80
C HIS A 59 8.10 -0.25 26.70
N ILE A 60 6.80 0.01 26.71
CA ILE A 60 6.16 0.98 27.59
C ILE A 60 5.14 0.29 28.45
N ARG A 61 4.97 0.75 29.70
CA ARG A 61 3.88 0.31 30.56
C ARG A 61 2.70 1.23 30.37
N LEU A 62 1.53 0.67 30.07
CA LEU A 62 0.28 1.42 30.01
C LEU A 62 -0.55 1.11 31.24
N ASP A 63 -0.68 2.10 32.10
CA ASP A 63 -1.52 2.02 33.29
C ASP A 63 -2.94 2.46 32.92
N PHE A 64 -3.79 1.48 32.61
CA PHE A 64 -5.18 1.71 32.20
C PHE A 64 -6.18 1.72 33.37
N GLY A 65 -5.73 1.63 34.63
CA GLY A 65 -6.63 1.50 35.78
C GLY A 65 -6.06 2.10 37.07
N GLY A 66 -6.97 2.49 37.97
CA GLY A 66 -6.66 2.98 39.32
C GLY A 66 -6.04 1.91 40.23
N PRO A 67 -6.02 2.14 41.56
CA PRO A 67 -5.30 1.30 42.51
C PRO A 67 -5.64 -0.20 42.37
N GLY A 68 -4.62 -1.03 42.09
CA GLY A 68 -4.75 -2.50 42.00
C GLY A 68 -4.74 -3.10 40.60
N PHE A 69 -4.70 -2.28 39.53
CA PHE A 69 -4.46 -2.78 38.18
C PHE A 69 -2.97 -2.76 37.86
N GLU A 70 -2.37 -3.93 37.59
CA GLU A 70 -1.03 -3.99 37.02
C GLU A 70 -1.12 -3.56 35.54
N GLY A 71 -0.45 -2.45 35.19
CA GLY A 71 -0.37 -1.99 33.80
C GLY A 71 0.25 -3.05 32.88
N GLU A 72 -0.21 -3.07 31.62
CA GLU A 72 0.30 -3.99 30.59
C GLU A 72 1.53 -3.39 29.92
N GLU A 73 2.55 -4.21 29.71
CA GLU A 73 3.72 -3.81 28.93
C GLU A 73 3.44 -4.00 27.44
N MET A 74 3.64 -2.94 26.66
CA MET A 74 3.50 -2.96 25.21
C MET A 74 4.82 -2.60 24.55
N GLY A 75 5.28 -3.45 23.63
CA GLY A 75 6.47 -3.22 22.82
C GLY A 75 6.16 -3.07 21.34
N GLN A 76 7.05 -2.40 20.62
CA GLN A 76 7.11 -2.49 19.16
C GLN A 76 7.77 -3.80 18.76
N THR A 77 7.13 -4.54 17.86
CA THR A 77 7.70 -5.79 17.33
C THR A 77 7.93 -5.68 15.84
N GLU A 78 9.13 -6.01 15.38
CA GLU A 78 9.49 -6.13 13.96
C GLU A 78 10.10 -7.50 13.67
N GLY A 79 10.08 -7.92 12.41
CA GLY A 79 10.56 -9.24 12.00
C GLY A 79 11.34 -9.22 10.71
N TYR A 80 12.32 -10.12 10.60
CA TYR A 80 13.20 -10.26 9.45
C TYR A 80 13.26 -11.74 9.06
N LEU A 81 13.02 -12.02 7.77
CA LEU A 81 13.07 -13.36 7.21
C LEU A 81 13.94 -13.34 5.95
N TRP A 82 14.90 -14.25 5.88
CA TRP A 82 15.63 -14.57 4.67
C TRP A 82 15.14 -15.91 4.10
N ARG A 83 14.81 -15.95 2.81
CA ARG A 83 14.35 -17.17 2.15
C ARG A 83 14.65 -17.10 0.67
N ASP A 84 15.27 -18.15 0.12
CA ASP A 84 15.60 -18.29 -1.30
C ASP A 84 16.24 -17.03 -1.92
N GLY A 85 17.21 -16.44 -1.19
CA GLY A 85 17.93 -15.25 -1.65
C GLY A 85 17.17 -13.93 -1.52
N HIS A 86 16.01 -13.90 -0.87
CA HIS A 86 15.20 -12.71 -0.65
C HIS A 86 15.13 -12.34 0.83
N MET A 87 15.11 -11.04 1.11
CA MET A 87 14.86 -10.52 2.46
C MET A 87 13.46 -9.91 2.56
N PHE A 88 12.71 -10.37 3.55
CA PHE A 88 11.40 -9.88 3.93
C PHE A 88 11.48 -9.19 5.28
N HIS A 89 11.02 -7.94 5.33
CA HIS A 89 10.91 -7.16 6.56
C HIS A 89 9.43 -6.95 6.92
N PHE A 90 9.08 -7.36 8.14
CA PHE A 90 7.79 -7.15 8.78
C PHE A 90 7.90 -5.92 9.67
N THR A 91 7.27 -4.83 9.26
CA THR A 91 7.43 -3.51 9.90
C THR A 91 6.98 -3.52 11.36
N PRO A 92 7.57 -2.66 12.22
CA PRO A 92 7.18 -2.50 13.61
C PRO A 92 5.67 -2.37 13.81
N ARG A 93 5.10 -3.28 14.62
CA ARG A 93 3.72 -3.18 15.12
C ARG A 93 3.68 -3.60 16.58
N ARG A 94 2.83 -2.92 17.36
CA ARG A 94 2.66 -3.19 18.80
C ARG A 94 2.24 -4.64 19.04
N ASN A 95 2.92 -5.32 19.97
CA ASN A 95 2.60 -6.66 20.49
C ASN A 95 2.25 -7.69 19.39
N SER A 96 3.03 -7.70 18.31
CA SER A 96 2.69 -8.45 17.09
C SER A 96 3.55 -9.69 16.83
N ALA A 97 4.43 -10.07 17.77
CA ALA A 97 5.38 -11.19 17.62
C ALA A 97 4.73 -12.49 17.11
N ARG A 98 3.60 -12.91 17.70
CA ARG A 98 2.89 -14.13 17.27
C ARG A 98 2.34 -14.02 15.85
N HIS A 99 1.82 -12.84 15.47
CA HIS A 99 1.29 -12.59 14.14
C HIS A 99 2.41 -12.62 13.10
N ILE A 100 3.54 -11.94 13.39
CA ILE A 100 4.75 -11.92 12.55
C ILE A 100 5.31 -13.33 12.37
N ALA A 101 5.54 -14.07 13.46
CA ALA A 101 6.11 -15.42 13.41
C ALA A 101 5.29 -16.33 12.50
N SER A 102 3.97 -16.27 12.62
CA SER A 102 3.11 -17.12 11.83
C SER A 102 2.86 -16.57 10.41
N ALA A 103 3.11 -15.29 10.14
CA ALA A 103 3.16 -14.78 8.76
C ALA A 103 4.45 -15.24 8.06
N MET A 104 5.59 -15.24 8.76
CA MET A 104 6.86 -15.80 8.27
C MET A 104 6.76 -17.29 7.93
N SER A 105 6.00 -18.06 8.71
CA SER A 105 5.80 -19.50 8.44
C SER A 105 4.94 -19.74 7.19
N ALA A 106 3.96 -18.88 6.92
CA ALA A 106 3.06 -19.00 5.77
C ALA A 106 3.61 -18.40 4.46
N LEU A 107 4.65 -17.56 4.56
CA LEU A 107 5.24 -16.87 3.43
C LEU A 107 5.96 -17.84 2.49
N GLN A 108 5.66 -17.77 1.21
CA GLN A 108 6.36 -18.46 0.14
C GLN A 108 6.99 -17.41 -0.78
N VAL A 109 8.20 -17.68 -1.25
CA VAL A 109 8.84 -16.84 -2.28
C VAL A 109 8.17 -17.13 -3.61
N ARG A 110 7.91 -16.08 -4.39
CA ARG A 110 7.42 -16.22 -5.77
C ARG A 110 8.15 -15.28 -6.71
N GLU A 111 8.28 -15.71 -7.96
CA GLU A 111 8.63 -14.81 -9.05
C GLU A 111 7.51 -13.79 -9.30
N PHE A 112 7.86 -12.65 -9.89
CA PHE A 112 6.96 -11.51 -10.02
C PHE A 112 5.70 -11.83 -10.85
N ASP A 113 5.87 -12.57 -11.94
CA ASP A 113 4.83 -13.02 -12.87
C ASP A 113 4.21 -14.37 -12.49
N ALA A 114 4.78 -15.04 -11.47
CA ALA A 114 4.23 -16.29 -10.98
C ALA A 114 2.86 -16.06 -10.33
N MET A 115 1.92 -16.90 -10.76
CA MET A 115 0.51 -16.83 -10.48
C MET A 115 0.10 -18.10 -9.70
N PRO A 116 0.12 -18.10 -8.34
CA PRO A 116 -0.17 -19.29 -7.52
C PRO A 116 -1.61 -19.80 -7.66
N THR A 117 -1.81 -21.10 -7.89
CA THR A 117 -3.15 -21.71 -8.03
C THR A 117 -3.86 -21.97 -6.70
N GLN A 118 -3.10 -22.04 -5.61
CA GLN A 118 -3.60 -22.18 -4.25
C GLN A 118 -4.19 -20.85 -3.75
N LYS A 119 -5.18 -20.93 -2.86
CA LYS A 119 -5.79 -19.74 -2.22
C LYS A 119 -4.77 -19.05 -1.31
N GLY A 120 -4.78 -17.72 -1.35
CA GLY A 120 -3.91 -16.91 -0.51
C GLY A 120 -3.67 -15.52 -1.07
N LEU A 121 -2.77 -14.79 -0.43
CA LEU A 121 -2.51 -13.39 -0.72
C LEU A 121 -1.17 -13.21 -1.44
N CYS A 122 -1.20 -12.63 -2.63
CA CYS A 122 0.02 -12.26 -3.35
C CYS A 122 0.50 -10.87 -2.90
N ALA A 123 1.79 -10.76 -2.61
CA ALA A 123 2.49 -9.48 -2.42
C ALA A 123 3.77 -9.45 -3.27
N ALA A 124 4.52 -8.34 -3.23
CA ALA A 124 5.74 -8.19 -4.03
C ALA A 124 6.78 -9.27 -3.66
N GLY A 125 7.09 -10.17 -4.61
CA GLY A 125 8.04 -11.27 -4.42
C GLY A 125 7.60 -12.37 -3.44
N SER A 126 6.36 -12.33 -2.95
CA SER A 126 5.86 -13.29 -1.96
C SER A 126 4.40 -13.69 -2.17
N PHE A 127 4.07 -14.83 -1.57
CA PHE A 127 2.74 -15.39 -1.51
C PHE A 127 2.48 -15.94 -0.11
N PHE A 128 1.35 -15.57 0.50
CA PHE A 128 0.93 -16.12 1.78
C PHE A 128 -0.17 -17.14 1.52
N ALA A 129 0.19 -18.42 1.64
CA ALA A 129 -0.76 -19.52 1.45
C ALA A 129 -1.75 -19.56 2.62
N ASP A 130 -3.05 -19.65 2.30
CA ASP A 130 -4.18 -19.82 3.21
C ASP A 130 -4.17 -18.88 4.45
N PRO A 131 -4.89 -17.75 4.41
CA PRO A 131 -5.10 -16.97 5.62
C PRO A 131 -5.90 -17.83 6.60
N ARG A 132 -5.21 -18.27 7.65
CA ARG A 132 -5.71 -19.05 8.78
C ARG A 132 -7.20 -18.84 9.05
N ALA A 133 -7.90 -19.93 9.34
CA ALA A 133 -9.25 -19.91 9.92
C ALA A 133 -9.33 -18.86 11.07
N GLY A 134 -10.08 -17.77 10.84
CA GLY A 134 -10.15 -16.61 11.74
C GLY A 134 -9.75 -15.25 11.14
N ASP A 135 -9.84 -15.11 9.81
CA ASP A 135 -9.63 -13.95 8.94
C ASP A 135 -9.47 -12.57 9.63
N PRO A 136 -8.23 -12.17 10.03
CA PRO A 136 -7.97 -10.94 10.77
C PRO A 136 -7.95 -9.68 9.90
N GLY A 137 -8.42 -9.76 8.66
CA GLY A 137 -8.42 -8.68 7.70
C GLY A 137 -7.09 -8.56 6.97
N GLU A 138 -7.14 -8.59 5.65
CA GLU A 138 -6.01 -8.45 4.74
C GLU A 138 -6.09 -7.12 4.00
N ALA A 139 -4.93 -6.51 3.76
CA ALA A 139 -4.81 -5.34 2.92
C ALA A 139 -3.54 -5.42 2.09
N VAL A 140 -3.66 -5.22 0.78
CA VAL A 140 -2.53 -5.11 -0.15
C VAL A 140 -2.62 -3.78 -0.85
N ARG A 141 -1.49 -3.07 -0.89
CA ARG A 141 -1.33 -1.84 -1.65
C ARG A 141 -0.05 -1.96 -2.46
N PHE A 142 -0.13 -1.71 -3.76
CA PHE A 142 1.04 -1.63 -4.62
C PHE A 142 0.88 -0.51 -5.64
N ALA A 143 2.03 -0.01 -6.07
CA ALA A 143 2.14 1.01 -7.10
C ALA A 143 3.07 0.50 -8.21
N ILE A 144 2.73 0.79 -9.46
CA ILE A 144 3.52 0.42 -10.64
C ILE A 144 3.76 1.67 -11.47
N ASP A 145 5.03 2.02 -11.64
CA ASP A 145 5.45 3.03 -12.61
C ASP A 145 5.38 2.45 -14.01
N ILE A 146 4.58 3.08 -14.87
CA ILE A 146 4.44 2.71 -16.27
C ILE A 146 5.32 3.66 -17.07
N PRO A 147 6.39 3.16 -17.73
CA PRO A 147 7.34 3.97 -18.47
C PRO A 147 6.71 4.45 -19.79
N ALA A 148 5.84 5.45 -19.67
CA ALA A 148 5.22 6.19 -20.75
C ALA A 148 5.80 7.61 -20.82
N ALA A 149 5.48 8.33 -21.89
CA ALA A 149 5.72 9.76 -22.00
C ALA A 149 4.36 10.44 -22.21
N PRO A 150 3.85 11.23 -21.23
CA PRO A 150 4.33 11.36 -19.84
C PRO A 150 4.23 10.04 -19.03
N PRO A 151 5.02 9.88 -17.94
CA PRO A 151 4.98 8.69 -17.09
C PRO A 151 3.63 8.57 -16.39
N MET A 152 3.20 7.33 -16.16
CA MET A 152 1.93 7.04 -15.49
C MET A 152 2.17 6.20 -14.25
N LEU A 153 1.34 6.39 -13.22
CA LEU A 153 1.39 5.64 -11.98
C LEU A 153 0.08 4.88 -11.79
N LEU A 154 0.17 3.56 -11.73
CA LEU A 154 -0.94 2.71 -11.35
C LEU A 154 -0.86 2.39 -9.86
N ASN A 155 -1.88 2.74 -9.10
CA ASN A 155 -2.05 2.35 -7.71
C ASN A 155 -3.20 1.36 -7.61
N VAL A 156 -2.98 0.25 -6.89
CA VAL A 156 -4.02 -0.72 -6.58
C VAL A 156 -4.03 -0.96 -5.08
N GLU A 157 -5.22 -0.90 -4.51
CA GLU A 157 -5.49 -1.22 -3.12
C GLU A 157 -6.61 -2.25 -3.05
N THR A 158 -6.39 -3.30 -2.26
CA THR A 158 -7.42 -4.26 -1.88
C THR A 158 -7.45 -4.37 -0.37
N VAL A 159 -8.65 -4.41 0.22
CA VAL A 159 -8.84 -4.51 1.67
C VAL A 159 -10.05 -5.39 1.97
N THR A 160 -9.89 -6.44 2.76
CA THR A 160 -11.04 -7.19 3.28
C THR A 160 -11.70 -6.40 4.40
N LEU A 161 -13.03 -6.37 4.43
CA LEU A 161 -13.80 -5.59 5.39
C LEU A 161 -14.30 -6.47 6.54
N LEU A 162 -13.87 -6.15 7.75
CA LEU A 162 -14.30 -6.84 8.97
C LEU A 162 -15.45 -6.11 9.68
N SER A 163 -15.59 -4.80 9.45
CA SER A 163 -16.64 -4.03 10.09
C SER A 163 -17.17 -2.89 9.21
N PRO A 164 -18.41 -2.42 9.46
CA PRO A 164 -18.97 -1.25 8.77
C PRO A 164 -18.15 0.03 8.98
N GLU A 165 -17.50 0.20 10.13
CA GLU A 165 -16.65 1.37 10.42
C GLU A 165 -15.43 1.41 9.49
N GLN A 166 -14.83 0.26 9.19
CA GLN A 166 -13.74 0.16 8.21
C GLN A 166 -14.24 0.58 6.82
N GLN A 167 -15.41 0.10 6.41
CA GLN A 167 -16.00 0.46 5.12
C GLN A 167 -16.30 1.96 5.03
N ALA A 168 -16.82 2.56 6.11
CA ALA A 168 -17.11 3.98 6.16
C ALA A 168 -15.85 4.86 6.06
N GLY A 169 -14.69 4.34 6.47
CA GLY A 169 -13.39 4.99 6.34
C GLY A 169 -12.77 4.89 4.94
N LEU A 170 -13.17 3.90 4.12
CA LEU A 170 -12.61 3.63 2.80
C LEU A 170 -13.42 4.26 1.66
N LYS A 171 -14.01 5.44 1.89
CA LYS A 171 -14.76 6.15 0.85
C LYS A 171 -13.86 6.47 -0.34
N PRO A 172 -14.41 6.47 -1.59
CA PRO A 172 -13.64 6.86 -2.75
C PRO A 172 -13.06 8.26 -2.52
N ARG A 173 -11.81 8.45 -2.97
CA ARG A 173 -11.19 9.78 -2.94
C ARG A 173 -12.11 10.71 -3.70
N LYS A 174 -12.61 11.75 -3.02
CA LYS A 174 -13.41 12.76 -3.69
C LYS A 174 -12.55 13.36 -4.80
N PRO A 175 -13.10 13.58 -6.00
CA PRO A 175 -12.32 14.11 -7.11
C PRO A 175 -11.63 15.41 -6.71
N ASP A 176 -10.32 15.51 -6.96
CA ASP A 176 -9.50 16.63 -6.50
C ASP A 176 -9.99 17.99 -7.03
N PHE A 177 -10.74 18.00 -8.15
CA PHE A 177 -11.36 19.22 -8.69
C PHE A 177 -12.43 19.85 -7.79
N LEU A 178 -12.99 19.11 -6.84
CA LEU A 178 -14.02 19.64 -5.93
C LEU A 178 -13.45 20.59 -4.86
N PHE A 179 -12.12 20.68 -4.73
CA PHE A 179 -11.47 21.41 -3.64
C PHE A 179 -10.59 22.58 -4.09
N GLY A 180 -10.33 22.72 -5.39
CA GLY A 180 -9.58 23.86 -5.91
C GLY A 180 -10.50 25.03 -6.26
N HIS A 181 -10.07 26.23 -5.90
CA HIS A 181 -10.81 27.47 -6.11
C HIS A 181 -9.84 28.57 -6.59
N GLY A 182 -10.33 29.44 -7.48
CA GLY A 182 -9.58 30.59 -8.01
C GLY A 182 -9.17 30.45 -9.48
N ASP A 183 -8.70 31.55 -10.07
CA ASP A 183 -8.41 31.65 -11.51
C ASP A 183 -7.18 30.83 -11.95
N ASP A 184 -6.31 30.47 -10.99
CA ASP A 184 -5.10 29.66 -11.21
C ASP A 184 -5.36 28.15 -11.01
N PHE A 185 -6.63 27.74 -10.97
CA PHE A 185 -7.06 26.36 -10.84
C PHE A 185 -8.26 26.06 -11.74
N GLN A 186 -8.20 24.94 -12.46
CA GLN A 186 -9.38 24.37 -13.11
C GLN A 186 -9.38 22.86 -12.93
N GLY A 187 -10.56 22.29 -12.73
CA GLY A 187 -10.74 20.86 -12.83
C GLY A 187 -12.09 20.51 -13.41
N LYS A 188 -12.17 19.34 -14.05
CA LYS A 188 -13.40 18.88 -14.69
C LYS A 188 -13.50 17.35 -14.63
N PRO A 189 -14.73 16.81 -14.49
CA PRO A 189 -14.97 15.40 -14.77
C PRO A 189 -14.83 15.15 -16.27
N LEU A 190 -14.11 14.11 -16.64
CA LEU A 190 -14.01 13.59 -18.00
C LEU A 190 -14.99 12.44 -18.23
N ARG A 191 -15.22 11.62 -17.19
CA ARG A 191 -16.17 10.51 -17.18
C ARG A 191 -16.58 10.18 -15.75
N ASP A 192 -17.86 9.88 -15.55
CA ASP A 192 -18.38 9.36 -14.29
C ASP A 192 -19.46 8.34 -14.63
N SER A 193 -19.27 7.08 -14.23
CA SER A 193 -20.18 6.01 -14.61
C SER A 193 -20.15 4.84 -13.63
N LYS A 194 -21.27 4.10 -13.54
CA LYS A 194 -21.26 2.78 -12.92
C LYS A 194 -20.58 1.80 -13.87
N ARG A 195 -19.66 0.99 -13.34
CA ARG A 195 -18.92 0.02 -14.13
C ARG A 195 -18.68 -1.25 -13.33
N GLU A 196 -19.19 -2.35 -13.86
CA GLU A 196 -18.90 -3.67 -13.34
C GLU A 196 -17.58 -4.18 -13.89
N VAL A 197 -16.72 -4.72 -13.01
CA VAL A 197 -15.45 -5.34 -13.37
C VAL A 197 -15.36 -6.69 -12.65
N ALA A 198 -15.27 -7.79 -13.40
CA ALA A 198 -15.25 -9.15 -12.85
C ALA A 198 -16.34 -9.42 -11.80
N ASP A 199 -17.59 -9.12 -12.14
CA ASP A 199 -18.78 -9.28 -11.27
C ASP A 199 -18.76 -8.44 -9.98
N LEU A 200 -17.87 -7.42 -9.93
CA LEU A 200 -17.81 -6.44 -8.85
C LEU A 200 -18.48 -5.15 -9.33
N PRO A 201 -19.66 -4.79 -8.79
CA PRO A 201 -20.38 -3.58 -9.20
C PRO A 201 -19.71 -2.34 -8.60
N GLY A 202 -18.81 -1.73 -9.37
CA GLY A 202 -18.06 -0.55 -8.98
C GLY A 202 -18.53 0.74 -9.65
N THR A 203 -17.82 1.82 -9.32
CA THR A 203 -17.97 3.14 -9.95
C THR A 203 -16.64 3.56 -10.53
N GLU A 204 -16.68 4.06 -11.77
CA GLU A 204 -15.56 4.67 -12.47
C GLU A 204 -15.69 6.19 -12.42
N HIS A 205 -14.61 6.87 -12.08
CA HIS A 205 -14.49 8.32 -12.12
C HIS A 205 -13.17 8.70 -12.78
N ILE A 206 -13.25 9.47 -13.87
CA ILE A 206 -12.10 10.03 -14.56
C ILE A 206 -12.21 11.54 -14.50
N SER A 207 -11.18 12.20 -14.00
CA SER A 207 -11.12 13.65 -13.92
C SER A 207 -9.74 14.17 -14.26
N ALA A 208 -9.71 15.45 -14.60
CA ALA A 208 -8.49 16.19 -14.81
C ALA A 208 -8.50 17.45 -13.96
N ILE A 209 -7.33 17.83 -13.47
CA ILE A 209 -7.07 19.09 -12.78
C ILE A 209 -5.88 19.77 -13.42
N THR A 210 -5.88 21.09 -13.40
CA THR A 210 -4.71 21.91 -13.71
C THR A 210 -4.63 23.00 -12.66
N ALA A 211 -3.48 23.09 -12.03
CA ALA A 211 -3.19 24.09 -11.00
C ALA A 211 -1.87 24.77 -11.33
N LYS A 212 -1.77 26.06 -11.03
CA LYS A 212 -0.49 26.75 -11.05
C LYS A 212 0.38 26.28 -9.88
N GLU A 213 1.59 25.83 -10.20
CA GLU A 213 2.58 25.41 -9.22
C GLU A 213 3.91 26.15 -9.45
N GLY A 214 4.30 26.98 -8.48
CA GLY A 214 5.51 27.79 -8.56
C GLY A 214 5.51 28.71 -9.78
N ARG A 215 6.40 28.44 -10.76
CA ARG A 215 6.54 29.22 -12.00
C ARG A 215 5.82 28.61 -13.20
N GLY A 216 5.12 27.49 -13.03
CA GLY A 216 4.43 26.81 -14.13
C GLY A 216 3.05 26.32 -13.72
N TYR A 217 2.52 25.42 -14.51
CA TYR A 217 1.24 24.77 -14.31
C TYR A 217 1.47 23.26 -14.30
N GLN A 218 0.81 22.58 -13.37
CA GLN A 218 0.77 21.13 -13.30
C GLN A 218 -0.63 20.66 -13.67
N THR A 219 -0.69 19.76 -14.65
CA THR A 219 -1.91 19.07 -15.03
C THR A 219 -1.82 17.62 -14.61
N THR A 220 -2.85 17.14 -13.91
CA THR A 220 -3.00 15.74 -13.51
C THR A 220 -4.29 15.20 -14.07
N VAL A 221 -4.25 14.06 -14.76
CA VAL A 221 -5.43 13.29 -15.12
C VAL A 221 -5.42 11.99 -14.32
N SER A 222 -6.54 11.70 -13.65
CA SER A 222 -6.71 10.55 -12.77
C SER A 222 -7.95 9.78 -13.18
N ALA A 223 -7.78 8.48 -13.45
CA ALA A 223 -8.86 7.54 -13.61
C ALA A 223 -8.89 6.63 -12.39
N GLN A 224 -10.05 6.54 -11.76
CA GLN A 224 -10.29 5.72 -10.59
C GLN A 224 -11.44 4.76 -10.87
N TRP A 225 -11.27 3.50 -10.51
CA TRP A 225 -12.35 2.55 -10.36
C TRP A 225 -12.38 2.05 -8.92
N TYR A 226 -13.57 2.00 -8.36
CA TYR A 226 -13.79 1.71 -6.95
C TYR A 226 -14.92 0.69 -6.80
N PHE A 227 -14.65 -0.38 -6.06
CA PHE A 227 -15.65 -1.30 -5.55
C PHE A 227 -15.68 -1.22 -4.02
N PRO A 228 -16.84 -0.95 -3.40
CA PRO A 228 -16.94 -0.70 -1.96
C PRO A 228 -16.63 -1.91 -1.07
N GLY A 229 -16.63 -3.14 -1.60
CA GLY A 229 -16.51 -4.36 -0.82
C GLY A 229 -17.77 -4.72 -0.04
N GLU A 230 -17.78 -5.92 0.56
CA GLU A 230 -18.83 -6.40 1.44
C GLU A 230 -18.26 -6.76 2.82
N VAL A 231 -18.87 -6.23 3.89
CA VAL A 231 -18.47 -6.54 5.26
C VAL A 231 -18.70 -8.03 5.55
N GLY A 232 -17.67 -8.73 6.02
CA GLY A 232 -17.72 -10.18 6.24
C GLY A 232 -17.66 -11.02 4.96
N GLY A 233 -17.53 -10.38 3.78
CA GLY A 233 -17.35 -11.07 2.50
C GLY A 233 -15.92 -11.61 2.29
N GLY A 234 -15.00 -11.33 3.21
CA GLY A 234 -13.61 -11.80 3.21
C GLY A 234 -12.88 -11.44 1.90
N ALA A 235 -11.93 -12.30 1.51
CA ALA A 235 -11.17 -12.15 0.27
C ALA A 235 -12.00 -12.31 -1.02
N ALA A 236 -13.24 -12.80 -0.94
CA ALA A 236 -14.12 -12.97 -2.10
C ALA A 236 -14.87 -11.68 -2.48
N ARG A 237 -15.02 -10.74 -1.54
CA ARG A 237 -15.66 -9.44 -1.77
C ARG A 237 -14.90 -8.31 -1.07
N PRO A 238 -13.58 -8.15 -1.31
CA PRO A 238 -12.81 -7.09 -0.69
C PRO A 238 -13.24 -5.74 -1.25
N HIS A 239 -12.99 -4.66 -0.49
CA HIS A 239 -12.90 -3.33 -1.08
C HIS A 239 -11.75 -3.32 -2.07
N VAL A 240 -11.95 -2.69 -3.23
CA VAL A 240 -10.92 -2.52 -4.27
C VAL A 240 -10.93 -1.08 -4.75
N THR A 241 -9.75 -0.47 -4.79
CA THR A 241 -9.53 0.80 -5.48
C THR A 241 -8.38 0.62 -6.46
N MET A 242 -8.62 0.99 -7.72
CA MET A 242 -7.58 1.09 -8.73
C MET A 242 -7.55 2.52 -9.25
N THR A 243 -6.37 3.12 -9.27
CA THR A 243 -6.17 4.50 -9.75
C THR A 243 -5.01 4.53 -10.74
N LEU A 244 -5.27 5.01 -11.96
CA LEU A 244 -4.25 5.33 -12.94
C LEU A 244 -4.10 6.84 -13.03
N GLU A 245 -2.90 7.35 -12.81
CA GLU A 245 -2.61 8.78 -12.84
C GLU A 245 -1.54 9.10 -13.87
N VAL A 246 -1.70 10.26 -14.50
CA VAL A 246 -0.70 10.86 -15.37
C VAL A 246 -0.58 12.33 -15.03
N ALA A 247 0.65 12.81 -14.86
CA ALA A 247 0.95 14.19 -14.53
C ALA A 247 1.99 14.77 -15.48
N TYR A 248 1.83 16.03 -15.84
CA TYR A 248 2.78 16.76 -16.67
C TYR A 248 2.72 18.26 -16.35
N THR A 249 3.78 18.98 -16.73
CA THR A 249 3.93 20.40 -16.41
C THR A 249 4.13 21.25 -17.65
N SER A 250 3.65 22.49 -17.60
CA SER A 250 3.89 23.54 -18.61
C SER A 250 4.39 24.81 -17.93
N GLN A 251 5.20 25.61 -18.64
CA GLN A 251 5.65 26.91 -18.10
C GLN A 251 4.57 27.99 -18.26
N GLU A 252 3.83 27.93 -19.36
CA GLU A 252 2.72 28.83 -19.65
C GLU A 252 1.38 28.16 -19.34
N ALA A 253 0.34 28.97 -19.20
CA ALA A 253 -1.02 28.48 -18.99
C ALA A 253 -1.41 27.59 -20.18
N PRO A 254 -1.88 26.36 -19.95
CA PRO A 254 -2.19 25.45 -21.06
C PRO A 254 -3.38 25.97 -21.86
N ALA A 255 -3.34 25.78 -23.18
CA ALA A 255 -4.45 26.14 -24.06
C ALA A 255 -5.74 25.39 -23.70
N LYS A 256 -5.60 24.16 -23.20
CA LYS A 256 -6.68 23.32 -22.66
C LYS A 256 -6.40 23.02 -21.20
N TRP A 257 -7.09 23.74 -20.32
CA TRP A 257 -7.06 23.48 -18.90
C TRP A 257 -7.78 22.18 -18.54
N ALA A 258 -7.25 21.48 -17.54
CA ALA A 258 -7.80 20.23 -17.02
C ALA A 258 -8.10 19.24 -18.16
N ASP A 259 -7.13 18.98 -19.01
CA ASP A 259 -7.27 18.06 -20.14
C ASP A 259 -5.99 17.26 -20.34
N PHE A 260 -5.96 16.40 -21.36
CA PHE A 260 -4.73 15.82 -21.87
C PHE A 260 -3.97 16.82 -22.75
N PRO A 261 -2.65 16.62 -22.93
CA PRO A 261 -1.92 17.39 -23.92
C PRO A 261 -2.42 17.02 -25.33
N ASP A 262 -2.23 17.95 -26.27
CA ASP A 262 -2.51 17.68 -27.68
C ASP A 262 -1.64 16.53 -28.20
N ALA A 263 -2.05 15.95 -29.33
CA ALA A 263 -1.29 14.89 -29.98
C ALA A 263 0.13 15.34 -30.31
N ASP A 264 1.09 14.43 -30.16
CA ASP A 264 2.47 14.69 -30.58
C ASP A 264 2.57 14.80 -32.12
N GLU A 265 3.74 15.17 -32.62
CA GLU A 265 4.03 15.28 -34.07
C GLU A 265 3.82 13.95 -34.82
N SER A 266 3.76 12.82 -34.12
CA SER A 266 3.46 11.50 -34.68
C SER A 266 1.96 11.19 -34.76
N GLY A 267 1.10 12.13 -34.37
CA GLY A 267 -0.35 12.01 -34.37
C GLY A 267 -0.90 11.11 -33.27
N ARG A 268 -0.08 10.72 -32.27
CA ARG A 268 -0.53 9.86 -31.18
C ARG A 268 -1.23 10.71 -30.12
N SER A 269 -2.49 10.37 -29.84
CA SER A 269 -3.29 11.04 -28.79
C SER A 269 -2.91 10.50 -27.40
N PRO A 270 -2.40 11.35 -26.48
CA PRO A 270 -2.13 10.97 -25.10
C PRO A 270 -3.39 10.49 -24.38
N GLN A 271 -4.53 11.13 -24.67
CA GLN A 271 -5.85 10.72 -24.17
C GLN A 271 -6.21 9.31 -24.60
N ALA A 272 -6.10 8.99 -25.90
CA ALA A 272 -6.43 7.66 -26.41
C ALA A 272 -5.55 6.58 -25.80
N LYS A 273 -4.25 6.87 -25.61
CA LYS A 273 -3.31 5.96 -24.94
C LYS A 273 -3.68 5.71 -23.47
N PHE A 274 -3.96 6.78 -22.73
CA PHE A 274 -4.35 6.70 -21.33
C PHE A 274 -5.65 5.92 -21.17
N MET A 275 -6.69 6.27 -21.95
CA MET A 275 -7.97 5.59 -21.92
C MET A 275 -7.82 4.12 -22.32
N GLY A 276 -7.11 3.82 -23.41
CA GLY A 276 -6.92 2.43 -23.84
C GLY A 276 -6.19 1.57 -22.80
N LEU A 277 -5.19 2.12 -22.11
CA LEU A 277 -4.53 1.44 -21.00
C LEU A 277 -5.47 1.22 -19.82
N TRP A 278 -6.24 2.25 -19.45
CA TRP A 278 -7.22 2.16 -18.37
C TRP A 278 -8.28 1.09 -18.62
N GLU A 279 -8.84 1.05 -19.83
CA GLU A 279 -9.79 0.02 -20.27
C GLU A 279 -9.16 -1.38 -20.17
N ALA A 280 -7.95 -1.56 -20.70
CA ALA A 280 -7.24 -2.85 -20.67
C ALA A 280 -6.93 -3.33 -19.23
N LEU A 281 -6.60 -2.41 -18.32
CA LEU A 281 -6.38 -2.74 -16.91
C LEU A 281 -7.66 -3.22 -16.23
N LEU A 282 -8.79 -2.55 -16.48
CA LEU A 282 -10.08 -2.96 -15.93
C LEU A 282 -10.53 -4.31 -16.52
N GLU A 283 -10.41 -4.51 -17.83
CA GLU A 283 -10.73 -5.79 -18.48
C GLU A 283 -9.85 -6.96 -18.00
N GLY A 284 -8.60 -6.68 -17.66
CA GLY A 284 -7.67 -7.68 -17.13
C GLY A 284 -7.86 -8.02 -15.65
N THR A 285 -8.63 -7.22 -14.91
CA THR A 285 -8.81 -7.38 -13.46
C THR A 285 -9.82 -8.48 -13.15
N ARG A 286 -9.46 -9.40 -12.25
CA ARG A 286 -10.33 -10.46 -11.74
C ARG A 286 -9.90 -10.94 -10.36
N LEU A 287 -10.87 -11.39 -9.56
CA LEU A 287 -10.57 -12.14 -8.34
C LEU A 287 -10.07 -13.54 -8.69
N ARG A 288 -9.25 -14.10 -7.81
CA ARG A 288 -8.66 -15.42 -7.97
C ARG A 288 -9.01 -16.34 -6.82
#